data_AF-A0A2U1K3F1-F1
#
_entry.id   AF-A0A2U1K3F1-F1
#
_cell.length_a   1.000
_cell.length_b   1.000
_cell.length_c   1.000
_cell.angle_alpha   90.00
_cell.angle_beta   90.00
_cell.angle_gamma   90.00
#
_symmetry.space_group_name_H-M   'P 1'
#
loop_
_entity.id
_entity.type
_entity.pdbx_description
1 polymer ?
#
loop_
_entity_poly.entity_id
_entity_poly.type
_entity_poly.pdbx_seq_one_letter_code
_entity_poly.pdbx_strand_id
1 'polypeptide(L)'
;MRKVMIIFLLGIAATVFCFPAKQAEAENGQPNVLLIYHADNEEQKREVHVLDLLVGHFTNEITTVSVGEIDNIENINGFSHVFYLGVSREPLLDEEIEAIDRYEGPVFYIGNHISDFKRTSFLTRDEYKILTHIGNQRQEQKLSIGLSAIAYQAKEAVETLYEGKAGNESLPAIFKRKSDFFMATESVNGPQSHYLGESLFDFFQAEKGKPKKYLRIEDVHPNSDPEKLKAVADYLYGENIPYMIAVIPVYKNPETGKEVHMPDAREIVKVLRYMQEHGGSIVMHGYRHQL
;
A
#
# COMPACT_ATOMS: atom_id res chain seq x y z
N MET A 1 -61.89 37.68 -53.14
CA MET A 1 -61.73 37.23 -51.74
C MET A 1 -60.61 36.19 -51.68
N ARG A 2 -59.45 36.58 -51.14
CA ARG A 2 -58.27 35.72 -50.94
C ARG A 2 -58.55 34.71 -49.82
N LYS A 3 -58.23 33.43 -50.03
CA LYS A 3 -57.96 32.48 -48.94
C LYS A 3 -56.61 31.82 -49.22
N VAL A 4 -55.61 32.24 -48.45
CA VAL A 4 -54.28 31.65 -48.37
C VAL A 4 -54.41 30.43 -47.47
N MET A 5 -54.00 29.26 -47.96
CA MET A 5 -53.98 28.01 -47.22
C MET A 5 -52.62 27.91 -46.52
N ILE A 6 -52.60 28.08 -45.20
CA ILE A 6 -51.42 27.94 -44.36
C ILE A 6 -51.31 26.48 -43.92
N ILE A 7 -50.19 25.85 -44.29
CA ILE A 7 -49.73 24.54 -43.85
C ILE A 7 -49.11 24.73 -42.45
N PHE A 8 -49.62 24.03 -41.43
CA PHE A 8 -48.96 23.92 -40.13
C PHE A 8 -48.31 22.53 -40.04
N LEU A 9 -46.99 22.49 -40.22
CA LEU A 9 -46.15 21.33 -39.93
C LEU A 9 -45.70 21.46 -38.46
N LEU A 10 -46.20 20.60 -37.58
CA LEU A 10 -45.72 20.51 -36.19
C LEU A 10 -44.37 19.77 -36.18
N GLY A 11 -43.28 20.50 -36.04
CA GLY A 11 -41.97 19.93 -35.73
C GLY A 11 -41.83 19.77 -34.21
N ILE A 12 -41.80 18.54 -33.72
CA ILE A 12 -41.41 18.24 -32.34
C ILE A 12 -39.88 18.31 -32.28
N ALA A 13 -39.35 19.40 -31.74
CA ALA A 13 -37.94 19.51 -31.40
C ALA A 13 -37.71 18.79 -30.06
N ALA A 14 -37.16 17.58 -30.11
CA ALA A 14 -36.64 16.90 -28.92
C ALA A 14 -35.35 17.59 -28.48
N THR A 15 -35.45 18.57 -27.59
CA THR A 15 -34.29 19.12 -26.88
C THR A 15 -33.76 18.06 -25.93
N VAL A 16 -32.74 17.33 -26.38
CA VAL A 16 -31.86 16.55 -25.51
C VAL A 16 -31.12 17.54 -24.62
N PHE A 17 -31.59 17.70 -23.38
CA PHE A 17 -30.80 18.32 -22.32
C PHE A 17 -29.63 17.37 -22.01
N CYS A 18 -28.53 17.51 -22.76
CA CYS A 18 -27.22 17.08 -22.29
C CYS A 18 -26.89 17.95 -21.09
N PHE A 19 -27.25 17.50 -19.88
CA PHE A 19 -26.51 17.92 -18.70
C PHE A 19 -25.07 17.44 -18.92
N PRO A 20 -24.07 18.33 -18.98
CA PRO A 20 -22.70 17.86 -18.86
C PRO A 20 -22.64 17.18 -17.51
N ALA A 21 -22.39 15.87 -17.52
CA ALA A 21 -21.84 15.23 -16.34
C ALA A 21 -20.65 16.09 -15.96
N LYS A 22 -20.66 16.66 -14.74
CA LYS A 22 -19.44 17.15 -14.13
C LYS A 22 -18.54 15.93 -14.01
N GLN A 23 -17.80 15.63 -15.07
CA GLN A 23 -16.50 15.02 -14.94
C GLN A 23 -15.77 16.01 -14.04
N ALA A 24 -15.58 15.62 -12.78
CA ALA A 24 -14.61 16.29 -11.96
C ALA A 24 -13.30 16.17 -12.75
N GLU A 25 -12.93 17.25 -13.44
CA GLU A 25 -11.55 17.49 -13.80
C GLU A 25 -10.84 17.46 -12.46
N ALA A 26 -10.19 16.32 -12.16
CA ALA A 26 -9.19 16.28 -11.13
C ALA A 26 -8.20 17.38 -11.51
N GLU A 27 -8.20 18.45 -10.71
CA GLU A 27 -7.11 19.42 -10.77
C GLU A 27 -5.81 18.63 -10.76
N ASN A 28 -4.92 19.00 -11.67
CA ASN A 28 -3.65 18.38 -11.98
C ASN A 28 -2.63 18.53 -10.82
N GLY A 29 -3.11 18.48 -9.58
CA GLY A 29 -2.37 18.59 -8.32
C GLY A 29 -2.10 17.22 -7.72
N GLN A 30 -1.05 17.13 -6.92
CA GLN A 30 -0.74 15.90 -6.18
C GLN A 30 -1.90 15.56 -5.22
N PRO A 31 -2.24 14.26 -5.03
CA PRO A 31 -3.28 13.87 -4.10
C PRO A 31 -3.04 14.46 -2.69
N ASN A 32 -4.02 15.15 -2.12
CA ASN A 32 -4.01 15.52 -0.71
C ASN A 32 -4.78 14.45 0.09
N VAL A 33 -4.13 13.78 1.05
CA VAL A 33 -4.64 12.58 1.70
C VAL A 33 -4.85 12.80 3.19
N LEU A 34 -6.00 12.33 3.71
CA LEU A 34 -6.24 12.17 5.14
C LEU A 34 -6.18 10.69 5.52
N LEU A 35 -5.28 10.33 6.43
CA LEU A 35 -5.15 9.00 7.02
C LEU A 35 -5.73 9.04 8.44
N ILE A 36 -6.91 8.43 8.61
CA ILE A 36 -7.58 8.29 9.90
C ILE A 36 -7.29 6.89 10.43
N TYR A 37 -6.76 6.79 11.64
CA TYR A 37 -6.46 5.48 12.24
C TYR A 37 -7.14 5.28 13.60
N HIS A 38 -7.53 4.04 13.86
CA HIS A 38 -8.02 3.60 15.17
C HIS A 38 -7.08 2.52 15.72
N ALA A 39 -6.31 2.86 16.75
CA ALA A 39 -5.30 2.00 17.35
C ALA A 39 -5.15 2.27 18.87
N ASP A 40 -5.05 1.20 19.66
CA ASP A 40 -5.04 1.21 21.13
C ASP A 40 -3.64 1.32 21.74
N ASN A 41 -2.60 0.93 20.98
CA ASN A 41 -1.25 0.80 21.50
C ASN A 41 -0.16 1.08 20.45
N GLU A 42 1.07 1.25 20.91
CA GLU A 42 2.23 1.58 20.05
C GLU A 42 2.55 0.49 19.02
N GLU A 43 2.18 -0.76 19.28
CA GLU A 43 2.36 -1.83 18.30
C GLU A 43 1.42 -1.67 17.12
N GLN A 44 0.14 -1.42 17.38
CA GLN A 44 -0.84 -1.15 16.34
C GLN A 44 -0.53 0.14 15.58
N LYS A 45 0.01 1.17 16.25
CA LYS A 45 0.45 2.41 15.57
C LYS A 45 1.56 2.18 14.54
N ARG A 46 2.31 1.08 14.60
CA ARG A 46 3.28 0.75 13.54
C ARG A 46 2.62 0.48 12.20
N GLU A 47 1.39 -0.01 12.18
CA GLU A 47 0.61 -0.22 10.95
C GLU A 47 0.30 1.12 10.25
N VAL A 48 0.09 2.19 11.02
CA VAL A 48 -0.09 3.55 10.50
C VAL A 48 1.15 4.00 9.72
N HIS A 49 2.34 3.76 10.27
CA HIS A 49 3.58 4.11 9.59
C HIS A 49 3.80 3.29 8.30
N VAL A 50 3.44 2.01 8.30
CA VAL A 50 3.50 1.19 7.07
C VAL A 50 2.55 1.73 6.01
N LEU A 51 1.31 2.08 6.38
CA LEU A 51 0.35 2.67 5.45
C LEU A 51 0.82 4.03 4.93
N ASP A 52 1.34 4.90 5.80
CA ASP A 52 1.94 6.20 5.45
C ASP A 52 3.07 6.04 4.42
N LEU A 53 3.97 5.08 4.61
CA LEU A 53 5.04 4.79 3.63
C LEU A 53 4.50 4.31 2.28
N LEU A 54 3.43 3.50 2.28
CA LEU A 54 2.80 3.02 1.04
C LEU A 54 2.08 4.15 0.30
N VAL A 55 1.35 4.99 1.02
CA VAL A 55 0.67 6.19 0.47
C VAL A 55 1.69 7.22 -0.01
N GLY A 56 2.82 7.34 0.68
CA GLY A 56 3.96 8.20 0.35
C GLY A 56 4.54 7.99 -1.06
N HIS A 57 4.24 6.84 -1.68
CA HIS A 57 4.57 6.61 -3.09
C HIS A 57 3.82 7.57 -4.04
N PHE A 58 2.59 7.94 -3.68
CA PHE A 58 1.66 8.70 -4.54
C PHE A 58 1.63 10.18 -4.20
N THR A 59 1.92 10.55 -2.96
CA THR A 59 1.91 11.95 -2.52
C THR A 59 2.77 12.16 -1.27
N ASN A 60 3.23 13.39 -1.05
CA ASN A 60 3.83 13.82 0.22
C ASN A 60 2.85 14.63 1.09
N GLU A 61 1.65 14.95 0.58
CA GLU A 61 0.62 15.71 1.27
C GLU A 61 -0.30 14.75 2.04
N ILE A 62 0.17 14.28 3.19
CA ILE A 62 -0.52 13.32 4.05
C ILE A 62 -0.77 13.96 5.42
N THR A 63 -2.03 14.08 5.81
CA THR A 63 -2.44 14.42 7.18
C THR A 63 -2.86 13.15 7.88
N THR A 64 -2.21 12.82 8.99
CA THR A 64 -2.50 11.61 9.78
C THR A 64 -3.12 12.00 11.12
N VAL A 65 -4.26 11.41 11.47
CA VAL A 65 -5.00 11.73 12.70
C VAL A 65 -5.57 10.47 13.33
N SER A 66 -5.58 10.42 14.67
CA SER A 66 -6.33 9.40 15.40
C SER A 66 -7.82 9.61 15.19
N VAL A 67 -8.62 8.54 15.15
CA VAL A 67 -10.07 8.66 14.99
C VAL A 67 -10.71 9.50 16.10
N GLY A 68 -10.23 9.38 17.34
CA GLY A 68 -10.71 10.21 18.47
C GLY A 68 -10.29 11.69 18.41
N GLU A 69 -9.51 12.08 17.41
CA GLU A 69 -9.10 13.46 17.14
C GLU A 69 -9.69 13.99 15.82
N ILE A 70 -10.64 13.25 15.20
CA ILE A 70 -11.20 13.59 13.89
C ILE A 70 -11.92 14.94 13.87
N ASP A 71 -12.44 15.39 15.02
CA ASP A 71 -13.08 16.71 15.14
C ASP A 71 -12.10 17.89 14.95
N ASN A 72 -10.79 17.64 15.03
CA ASN A 72 -9.78 18.64 14.69
C ASN A 72 -9.69 18.89 13.17
N ILE A 73 -10.32 18.04 12.35
CA ILE A 73 -10.38 18.21 10.90
C ILE A 73 -11.57 19.10 10.53
N GLU A 74 -11.29 20.38 10.31
CA GLU A 74 -12.33 21.38 9.99
C GLU A 74 -13.09 21.10 8.69
N ASN A 75 -12.39 20.61 7.66
CA ASN A 75 -12.97 20.33 6.35
C ASN A 75 -12.44 19.02 5.75
N ILE A 76 -13.08 17.90 6.10
CA ILE A 76 -12.73 16.58 5.56
C ILE A 76 -12.90 16.51 4.02
N ASN A 77 -13.82 17.29 3.45
CA ASN A 77 -14.01 17.36 1.99
C ASN A 77 -12.94 18.20 1.27
N GLY A 78 -11.99 18.79 2.00
CA GLY A 78 -10.78 19.40 1.43
C GLY A 78 -9.73 18.38 0.99
N PHE A 79 -9.88 17.11 1.37
CA PHE A 79 -8.97 16.03 0.98
C PHE A 79 -9.43 15.34 -0.30
N SER A 80 -8.48 14.97 -1.15
CA SER A 80 -8.73 14.24 -2.39
C SER A 80 -9.06 12.76 -2.16
N HIS A 81 -8.49 12.16 -1.11
CA HIS A 81 -8.71 10.76 -0.71
C HIS A 81 -8.68 10.64 0.81
N VAL A 82 -9.43 9.69 1.35
CA VAL A 82 -9.41 9.34 2.78
C VAL A 82 -9.06 7.87 2.95
N PHE A 83 -8.20 7.58 3.92
CA PHE A 83 -7.96 6.23 4.43
C PHE A 83 -8.58 6.11 5.81
N TYR A 84 -9.26 5.01 6.06
CA TYR A 84 -9.63 4.58 7.39
C TYR A 84 -8.91 3.27 7.72
N LEU A 85 -8.06 3.30 8.74
CA LEU A 85 -7.29 2.16 9.22
C LEU A 85 -7.76 1.75 10.63
N GLY A 86 -8.64 0.76 10.70
CA GLY A 86 -9.13 0.19 11.95
C GLY A 86 -8.28 -1.00 12.41
N VAL A 87 -7.27 -0.75 13.25
CA VAL A 87 -6.47 -1.84 13.85
C VAL A 87 -7.07 -2.28 15.19
N SER A 88 -7.58 -1.32 15.96
CA SER A 88 -8.33 -1.58 17.19
C SER A 88 -9.61 -2.37 16.92
N ARG A 89 -10.02 -3.15 17.91
CA ARG A 89 -11.33 -3.84 17.95
C ARG A 89 -12.32 -3.16 18.88
N GLU A 90 -11.89 -2.11 19.59
CA GLU A 90 -12.79 -1.31 20.41
C GLU A 90 -13.79 -0.59 19.51
N PRO A 91 -15.05 -0.43 19.94
CA PRO A 91 -16.07 0.19 19.12
C PRO A 91 -15.73 1.66 18.84
N LEU A 92 -16.05 2.12 17.63
CA LEU A 92 -16.08 3.54 17.29
C LEU A 92 -17.26 4.22 17.98
N LEU A 93 -17.11 5.51 18.31
CA LEU A 93 -18.20 6.36 18.74
C LEU A 93 -19.07 6.79 17.55
N ASP A 94 -20.36 7.00 17.78
CA ASP A 94 -21.28 7.46 16.72
C ASP A 94 -20.79 8.76 16.06
N GLU A 95 -20.25 9.69 16.85
CA GLU A 95 -19.70 10.96 16.37
C GLU A 95 -18.50 10.76 15.42
N GLU A 96 -17.65 9.76 15.68
CA GLU A 96 -16.50 9.41 14.84
C GLU A 96 -16.95 8.80 13.50
N ILE A 97 -17.94 7.90 13.54
CA ILE A 97 -18.55 7.30 12.35
C ILE A 97 -19.18 8.41 11.49
N GLU A 98 -19.96 9.29 12.11
CA GLU A 98 -20.60 10.41 11.42
C GLU A 98 -19.58 11.39 10.84
N ALA A 99 -18.45 11.63 11.51
CA ALA A 99 -17.40 12.48 11.00
C ALA A 99 -16.78 11.96 9.70
N ILE A 100 -16.52 10.65 9.63
CA ILE A 100 -15.99 10.00 8.43
C ILE A 100 -17.04 9.93 7.32
N ASP A 101 -18.31 9.65 7.65
CA ASP A 101 -19.42 9.58 6.69
C ASP A 101 -19.74 10.93 6.01
N ARG A 102 -19.28 12.07 6.55
CA ARG A 102 -19.39 13.39 5.90
C ARG A 102 -18.51 13.52 4.65
N TYR A 103 -17.53 12.64 4.47
CA TYR A 103 -16.64 12.69 3.33
C TYR A 103 -17.30 12.09 2.08
N GLU A 104 -17.33 12.87 0.99
CA GLU A 104 -18.03 12.48 -0.25
C GLU A 104 -17.10 11.80 -1.28
N GLY A 105 -15.78 11.84 -1.07
CA GLY A 105 -14.79 11.31 -2.00
C GLY A 105 -14.48 9.80 -1.84
N PRO A 106 -13.42 9.31 -2.50
CA PRO A 106 -12.98 7.91 -2.43
C PRO A 106 -12.38 7.58 -1.06
N VAL A 107 -12.86 6.48 -0.45
CA VAL A 107 -12.34 6.00 0.84
C VAL A 107 -11.73 4.61 0.68
N PHE A 108 -10.55 4.41 1.26
CA PHE A 108 -9.97 3.08 1.44
C PHE A 108 -10.13 2.65 2.91
N TYR A 109 -11.04 1.69 3.14
CA TYR A 109 -11.31 1.11 4.44
C TYR A 109 -10.45 -0.14 4.69
N ILE A 110 -9.76 -0.19 5.81
CA ILE A 110 -8.84 -1.28 6.15
C ILE A 110 -9.12 -1.78 7.58
N GLY A 111 -9.28 -3.09 7.73
CA GLY A 111 -9.36 -3.75 9.04
C GLY A 111 -10.76 -3.73 9.67
N ASN A 112 -10.82 -3.38 10.95
CA ASN A 112 -12.01 -3.45 11.80
C ASN A 112 -13.01 -2.32 11.53
N HIS A 113 -14.28 -2.53 11.87
CA HIS A 113 -15.37 -1.54 11.78
C HIS A 113 -15.76 -1.05 10.37
N ILE A 114 -15.27 -1.71 9.31
CA ILE A 114 -15.62 -1.33 7.93
C ILE A 114 -17.14 -1.33 7.70
N SER A 115 -17.90 -2.22 8.35
CA SER A 115 -19.36 -2.33 8.20
C SER A 115 -20.16 -1.28 8.98
N ASP A 116 -19.50 -0.45 9.79
CA ASP A 116 -20.18 0.40 10.76
C ASP A 116 -20.58 1.75 10.14
N PHE A 117 -19.99 2.11 8.99
CA PHE A 117 -20.27 3.35 8.25
C PHE A 117 -21.54 3.27 7.40
N LYS A 118 -22.25 4.39 7.25
CA LYS A 118 -23.51 4.45 6.46
C LYS A 118 -23.25 4.04 5.01
N ARG A 119 -22.16 4.51 4.40
CA ARG A 119 -21.81 4.19 3.00
C ARG A 119 -21.39 2.74 2.75
N THR A 120 -21.04 2.01 3.81
CA THR A 120 -20.59 0.61 3.77
C THR A 120 -21.60 -0.39 4.33
N SER A 121 -22.80 0.08 4.71
CA SER A 121 -23.91 -0.71 5.27
C SER A 121 -24.43 -1.87 4.38
N PHE A 122 -23.97 -1.94 3.13
CA PHE A 122 -24.17 -3.09 2.25
C PHE A 122 -23.33 -4.32 2.66
N LEU A 123 -22.30 -4.13 3.49
CA LEU A 123 -21.49 -5.17 4.09
C LEU A 123 -22.05 -5.56 5.45
N THR A 124 -21.97 -6.84 5.77
CA THR A 124 -22.25 -7.36 7.11
C THR A 124 -21.09 -8.26 7.50
N ARG A 125 -20.46 -7.93 8.64
CA ARG A 125 -19.40 -8.77 9.21
C ARG A 125 -19.98 -10.13 9.61
N ASP A 126 -19.27 -11.18 9.26
CA ASP A 126 -19.59 -12.56 9.63
C ASP A 126 -18.65 -13.00 10.78
N GLU A 127 -17.53 -13.63 10.46
CA GLU A 127 -16.54 -14.11 11.42
C GLU A 127 -15.11 -13.75 11.03
N TYR A 128 -14.18 -13.93 11.97
CA TYR A 128 -12.75 -13.87 11.66
C TYR A 128 -12.28 -15.17 11.03
N LYS A 129 -11.47 -15.05 9.99
CA LYS A 129 -10.84 -16.16 9.28
C LYS A 129 -9.33 -15.96 9.26
N ILE A 130 -8.60 -17.07 9.23
CA ILE A 130 -7.15 -17.05 9.03
C ILE A 130 -6.87 -17.36 7.56
N LEU A 131 -6.38 -16.36 6.84
CA LEU A 131 -5.93 -16.51 5.46
C LEU A 131 -4.58 -17.21 5.43
N THR A 132 -4.46 -18.18 4.54
CA THR A 132 -3.22 -18.92 4.28
C THR A 132 -2.61 -18.55 2.93
N HIS A 133 -3.39 -17.94 2.06
CA HIS A 133 -2.97 -17.42 0.76
C HIS A 133 -3.68 -16.09 0.50
N ILE A 134 -3.06 -15.25 -0.30
CA ILE A 134 -3.66 -14.04 -0.87
C ILE A 134 -3.20 -13.93 -2.33
N GLY A 135 -4.09 -13.50 -3.21
CA GLY A 135 -3.76 -13.40 -4.62
C GLY A 135 -4.94 -13.17 -5.55
N ASN A 136 -4.68 -13.30 -6.83
CA ASN A 136 -5.68 -13.34 -7.90
C ASN A 136 -5.23 -14.36 -8.96
N GLN A 137 -5.90 -14.39 -10.11
CA GLN A 137 -5.59 -15.35 -11.18
C GLN A 137 -4.17 -15.22 -11.76
N ARG A 138 -3.49 -14.09 -11.58
CA ARG A 138 -2.16 -13.84 -12.13
C ARG A 138 -1.05 -14.17 -11.14
N GLN A 139 -1.28 -13.87 -9.87
CA GLN A 139 -0.29 -14.04 -8.82
C GLN A 139 -0.98 -14.49 -7.54
N GLU A 140 -0.43 -15.52 -6.91
CA GLU A 140 -0.87 -16.01 -5.61
C GLU A 140 0.35 -16.25 -4.73
N GLN A 141 0.24 -15.81 -3.48
CA GLN A 141 1.28 -15.99 -2.49
C GLN A 141 0.74 -16.81 -1.32
N LYS A 142 1.44 -17.89 -0.99
CA LYS A 142 1.28 -18.61 0.27
C LYS A 142 1.89 -17.79 1.40
N LEU A 143 1.13 -17.63 2.48
CA LEU A 143 1.55 -16.93 3.67
C LEU A 143 2.29 -17.91 4.60
N SER A 144 3.47 -17.51 5.06
CA SER A 144 4.26 -18.28 6.04
C SER A 144 3.63 -18.26 7.42
N ILE A 145 2.95 -17.18 7.76
CA ILE A 145 2.15 -16.98 8.97
C ILE A 145 0.74 -16.61 8.51
N GLY A 146 -0.28 -17.27 9.07
CA GLY A 146 -1.66 -16.98 8.71
C GLY A 146 -2.06 -15.54 9.05
N LEU A 147 -2.83 -14.91 8.17
CA LEU A 147 -3.25 -13.52 8.32
C LEU A 147 -4.70 -13.46 8.79
N SER A 148 -4.97 -12.75 9.89
CA SER A 148 -6.33 -12.51 10.38
C SER A 148 -7.08 -11.59 9.41
N ALA A 149 -8.25 -12.04 8.97
CA ALA A 149 -9.15 -11.27 8.10
C ALA A 149 -10.59 -11.42 8.55
N ILE A 150 -11.39 -10.40 8.26
CA ILE A 150 -12.82 -10.37 8.56
C ILE A 150 -13.57 -10.85 7.33
N ALA A 151 -14.35 -11.92 7.46
CA ALA A 151 -15.26 -12.33 6.40
C ALA A 151 -16.45 -11.35 6.33
N TYR A 152 -16.71 -10.81 5.14
CA TYR A 152 -17.86 -9.95 4.88
C TYR A 152 -18.85 -10.62 3.94
N GLN A 153 -20.13 -10.54 4.30
CA GLN A 153 -21.24 -10.81 3.41
C GLN A 153 -21.69 -9.49 2.79
N ALA A 154 -21.73 -9.44 1.46
CA ALA A 154 -22.19 -8.26 0.73
C ALA A 154 -23.61 -8.48 0.19
N LYS A 155 -24.52 -7.55 0.51
CA LYS A 155 -25.89 -7.52 -0.05
C LYS A 155 -25.92 -7.05 -1.51
N GLU A 156 -24.82 -6.47 -1.96
CA GLU A 156 -24.64 -5.91 -3.30
C GLU A 156 -23.37 -6.46 -3.95
N ALA A 157 -23.30 -6.41 -5.28
CA ALA A 157 -22.11 -6.84 -6.01
C ALA A 157 -20.89 -5.96 -5.68
N VAL A 158 -19.76 -6.63 -5.47
CA VAL A 158 -18.44 -6.01 -5.27
C VAL A 158 -17.47 -6.55 -6.32
N GLU A 159 -16.44 -5.78 -6.65
CA GLU A 159 -15.35 -6.22 -7.50
C GLU A 159 -14.19 -6.67 -6.62
N THR A 160 -13.91 -7.99 -6.60
CA THR A 160 -12.77 -8.54 -5.88
C THR A 160 -11.48 -8.33 -6.67
N LEU A 161 -10.54 -7.59 -6.10
CA LEU A 161 -9.21 -7.37 -6.68
C LEU A 161 -8.26 -8.51 -6.30
N TYR A 162 -8.34 -8.94 -5.04
CA TYR A 162 -7.56 -10.02 -4.49
C TYR A 162 -8.41 -10.87 -3.54
N GLU A 163 -8.31 -12.19 -3.73
CA GLU A 163 -8.93 -13.21 -2.89
C GLU A 163 -7.96 -13.70 -1.81
N GLY A 164 -8.51 -14.10 -0.67
CA GLY A 164 -7.82 -14.78 0.41
C GLY A 164 -8.37 -16.20 0.60
N LYS A 165 -7.50 -17.19 0.78
CA LYS A 165 -7.92 -18.58 1.04
C LYS A 165 -7.89 -18.91 2.53
N ALA A 166 -9.04 -19.32 3.07
CA ALA A 166 -9.20 -19.80 4.43
C ALA A 166 -9.71 -21.26 4.42
N GLY A 167 -8.79 -22.22 4.52
CA GLY A 167 -9.13 -23.64 4.34
C GLY A 167 -9.63 -23.91 2.91
N ASN A 168 -10.87 -24.37 2.77
CA ASN A 168 -11.51 -24.63 1.47
C ASN A 168 -12.34 -23.44 0.96
N GLU A 169 -12.41 -22.35 1.72
CA GLU A 169 -13.16 -21.15 1.37
C GLU A 169 -12.23 -20.12 0.71
N SER A 170 -12.77 -19.38 -0.24
CA SER A 170 -12.15 -18.17 -0.79
C SER A 170 -13.04 -16.98 -0.44
N LEU A 171 -12.43 -15.91 0.04
CA LEU A 171 -13.14 -14.68 0.42
C LEU A 171 -12.43 -13.43 -0.13
N PRO A 172 -13.15 -12.33 -0.40
CA PRO A 172 -12.50 -11.10 -0.84
C PRO A 172 -11.55 -10.56 0.23
N ALA A 173 -10.25 -10.53 -0.07
CA ALA A 173 -9.24 -9.95 0.83
C ALA A 173 -9.08 -8.45 0.57
N ILE A 174 -9.06 -8.06 -0.71
CA ILE A 174 -9.14 -6.67 -1.16
C ILE A 174 -10.17 -6.58 -2.27
N PHE A 175 -11.11 -5.66 -2.14
CA PHE A 175 -12.20 -5.47 -3.07
C PHE A 175 -12.62 -4.01 -3.16
N LYS A 176 -13.39 -3.67 -4.18
CA LYS A 176 -13.90 -2.31 -4.37
C LYS A 176 -15.37 -2.29 -4.75
N ARG A 177 -16.00 -1.15 -4.49
CA ARG A 177 -17.35 -0.83 -4.97
C ARG A 177 -17.41 0.67 -5.25
N LYS A 178 -17.75 1.02 -6.50
CA LYS A 178 -17.71 2.42 -6.98
C LYS A 178 -16.29 2.99 -6.75
N SER A 179 -16.17 4.10 -6.02
CA SER A 179 -14.92 4.76 -5.68
C SER A 179 -14.23 4.19 -4.43
N ASP A 180 -14.89 3.30 -3.69
CA ASP A 180 -14.42 2.86 -2.37
C ASP A 180 -13.72 1.52 -2.45
N PHE A 181 -12.65 1.42 -1.67
CA PHE A 181 -11.80 0.24 -1.57
C PHE A 181 -11.84 -0.29 -0.16
N PHE A 182 -11.67 -1.60 -0.05
CA PHE A 182 -11.83 -2.34 1.19
C PHE A 182 -10.73 -3.38 1.29
N MET A 183 -10.08 -3.46 2.44
CA MET A 183 -9.13 -4.52 2.78
C MET A 183 -9.57 -5.17 4.09
N ALA A 184 -9.91 -6.45 4.01
CA ALA A 184 -10.53 -7.20 5.10
C ALA A 184 -9.55 -7.61 6.21
N THR A 185 -8.25 -7.39 6.02
CA THR A 185 -7.20 -7.85 6.93
C THR A 185 -6.91 -6.81 8.00
N GLU A 186 -6.66 -7.25 9.23
CA GLU A 186 -6.41 -6.35 10.38
C GLU A 186 -4.99 -5.77 10.44
N SER A 187 -4.12 -6.11 9.48
CA SER A 187 -2.74 -5.62 9.38
C SER A 187 -2.40 -5.30 7.94
N VAL A 188 -1.66 -4.22 7.73
CA VAL A 188 -1.11 -3.81 6.43
C VAL A 188 0.36 -4.19 6.28
N ASN A 189 0.99 -4.72 7.33
CA ASN A 189 2.38 -5.11 7.36
C ASN A 189 2.63 -6.57 6.95
N GLY A 190 3.72 -6.82 6.22
CA GLY A 190 4.10 -8.15 5.75
C GLY A 190 3.64 -8.43 4.32
N PRO A 191 3.45 -9.70 3.91
CA PRO A 191 3.16 -10.06 2.51
C PRO A 191 1.97 -9.34 1.87
N GLN A 192 0.93 -9.04 2.63
CA GLN A 192 -0.28 -8.35 2.16
C GLN A 192 -0.02 -6.89 1.79
N SER A 193 1.04 -6.26 2.30
CA SER A 193 1.45 -4.89 1.92
C SER A 193 1.69 -4.75 0.41
N HIS A 194 2.17 -5.82 -0.24
CA HIS A 194 2.35 -5.85 -1.69
C HIS A 194 1.01 -5.67 -2.41
N TYR A 195 -0.01 -6.44 -2.01
CA TYR A 195 -1.34 -6.41 -2.63
C TYR A 195 -2.06 -5.10 -2.36
N LEU A 196 -1.92 -4.55 -1.14
CA LEU A 196 -2.37 -3.21 -0.81
C LEU A 196 -1.71 -2.18 -1.74
N GLY A 197 -0.37 -2.15 -1.82
CA GLY A 197 0.36 -1.23 -2.69
C GLY A 197 -0.04 -1.34 -4.17
N GLU A 198 -0.28 -2.55 -4.68
CA GLU A 198 -0.74 -2.75 -6.05
C GLU A 198 -2.16 -2.20 -6.29
N SER A 199 -3.04 -2.28 -5.28
CA SER A 199 -4.40 -1.70 -5.33
C SER A 199 -4.41 -0.18 -5.22
N LEU A 200 -3.40 0.43 -4.59
CA LEU A 200 -3.32 1.88 -4.44
C LEU A 200 -3.19 2.59 -5.80
N PHE A 201 -2.59 1.95 -6.81
CA PHE A 201 -2.57 2.51 -8.17
C PHE A 201 -3.96 2.70 -8.76
N ASP A 202 -4.88 1.77 -8.51
CA ASP A 202 -6.27 1.89 -8.96
C ASP A 202 -7.02 2.93 -8.12
N PHE A 203 -6.81 2.91 -6.79
CA PHE A 203 -7.41 3.88 -5.87
C PHE A 203 -7.05 5.34 -6.22
N PHE A 204 -5.78 5.62 -6.46
CA PHE A 204 -5.28 6.94 -6.85
C PHE A 204 -5.41 7.23 -8.35
N GLN A 205 -5.93 6.29 -9.15
CA GLN A 205 -5.97 6.38 -10.62
C GLN A 205 -4.60 6.69 -11.24
N ALA A 206 -3.54 6.14 -10.64
CA ALA A 206 -2.17 6.37 -11.02
C ALA A 206 -1.68 5.33 -12.04
N GLU A 207 -0.85 5.76 -12.98
CA GLU A 207 -0.21 4.84 -13.93
C GLU A 207 0.92 4.05 -13.28
N LYS A 208 0.98 2.75 -13.57
CA LYS A 208 2.10 1.90 -13.16
C LYS A 208 3.30 2.17 -14.07
N GLY A 209 4.34 2.76 -13.48
CA GLY A 209 5.63 2.92 -14.15
C GLY A 209 6.33 1.58 -14.42
N LYS A 210 7.38 1.61 -15.24
CA LYS A 210 8.24 0.42 -15.43
C LYS A 210 8.90 0.06 -14.09
N PRO A 211 8.87 -1.22 -13.67
CA PRO A 211 9.47 -1.62 -12.40
C PRO A 211 10.96 -1.34 -12.42
N LYS A 212 11.46 -0.68 -11.37
CA LYS A 212 12.90 -0.54 -11.11
C LYS A 212 13.35 -1.72 -10.27
N LYS A 213 14.41 -2.40 -10.71
CA LYS A 213 15.03 -3.49 -9.97
C LYS A 213 16.35 -2.99 -9.40
N TYR A 214 16.56 -3.26 -8.12
CA TYR A 214 17.81 -2.97 -7.42
C TYR A 214 18.48 -4.29 -7.06
N LEU A 215 19.78 -4.38 -7.30
CA LEU A 215 20.59 -5.51 -6.89
C LEU A 215 21.40 -5.11 -5.65
N ARG A 216 21.29 -5.91 -4.59
CA ARG A 216 22.06 -5.73 -3.36
C ARG A 216 22.78 -7.03 -3.03
N ILE A 217 24.07 -6.94 -2.75
CA ILE A 217 24.88 -8.04 -2.22
C ILE A 217 24.83 -7.93 -0.70
N GLU A 218 24.25 -8.93 -0.05
CA GLU A 218 24.04 -8.96 1.40
C GLU A 218 25.26 -9.44 2.17
N ASP A 219 25.24 -9.16 3.47
CA ASP A 219 26.09 -9.79 4.49
C ASP A 219 27.60 -9.74 4.21
N VAL A 220 28.06 -8.66 3.58
CA VAL A 220 29.49 -8.45 3.33
C VAL A 220 30.16 -7.96 4.60
N HIS A 221 31.10 -8.74 5.12
CA HIS A 221 31.70 -8.52 6.43
C HIS A 221 33.21 -8.83 6.40
N PRO A 222 33.97 -8.52 7.47
CA PRO A 222 35.43 -8.71 7.51
C PRO A 222 35.92 -10.14 7.22
N ASN A 223 35.09 -11.16 7.43
CA ASN A 223 35.40 -12.57 7.16
C ASN A 223 34.85 -13.07 5.81
N SER A 224 34.40 -12.19 4.90
CA SER A 224 33.91 -12.59 3.58
C SER A 224 35.07 -13.06 2.68
N ASP A 225 34.76 -13.64 1.52
CA ASP A 225 35.78 -14.07 0.56
C ASP A 225 36.07 -12.96 -0.46
N PRO A 226 37.25 -12.32 -0.44
CA PRO A 226 37.55 -11.21 -1.34
C PRO A 226 37.59 -11.63 -2.81
N GLU A 227 38.02 -12.85 -3.14
CA GLU A 227 38.11 -13.29 -4.52
C GLU A 227 36.71 -13.48 -5.14
N LYS A 228 35.77 -14.02 -4.36
CA LYS A 228 34.36 -14.12 -4.78
C LYS A 228 33.72 -12.75 -4.96
N LEU A 229 33.97 -11.82 -4.04
CA LEU A 229 33.44 -10.45 -4.13
C LEU A 229 33.97 -9.74 -5.38
N LYS A 230 35.26 -9.93 -5.70
CA LYS A 230 35.85 -9.39 -6.93
C LYS A 230 35.21 -10.02 -8.17
N ALA A 231 35.03 -11.34 -8.21
CA ALA A 231 34.41 -12.01 -9.34
C ALA A 231 32.97 -11.52 -9.60
N VAL A 232 32.20 -11.27 -8.53
CA VAL A 232 30.87 -10.65 -8.62
C VAL A 232 30.96 -9.24 -9.22
N ALA A 233 31.93 -8.43 -8.77
CA ALA A 233 32.16 -7.09 -9.28
C ALA A 233 32.48 -7.10 -10.79
N ASP A 234 33.41 -7.96 -11.20
CA ASP A 234 33.85 -8.09 -12.58
C ASP A 234 32.67 -8.47 -13.50
N TYR A 235 31.84 -9.42 -13.06
CA TYR A 235 30.65 -9.84 -13.80
C TYR A 235 29.62 -8.70 -13.94
N LEU A 236 29.24 -8.06 -12.82
CA LEU A 236 28.22 -7.02 -12.83
C LEU A 236 28.68 -5.78 -13.61
N TYR A 237 29.95 -5.44 -13.52
CA TYR A 237 30.55 -4.37 -14.31
C TYR A 237 30.53 -4.69 -15.81
N GLY A 238 30.87 -5.93 -16.20
CA GLY A 238 30.78 -6.40 -17.59
C GLY A 238 29.36 -6.32 -18.17
N GLU A 239 28.36 -6.61 -17.35
CA GLU A 239 26.93 -6.50 -17.71
C GLU A 239 26.38 -5.06 -17.62
N ASN A 240 27.20 -4.08 -17.19
CA ASN A 240 26.78 -2.70 -16.90
C ASN A 240 25.63 -2.61 -15.89
N ILE A 241 25.63 -3.48 -14.88
CA ILE A 241 24.62 -3.52 -13.83
C ILE A 241 25.17 -2.84 -12.58
N PRO A 242 24.70 -1.63 -12.20
CA PRO A 242 25.05 -1.02 -10.92
C PRO A 242 24.40 -1.79 -9.76
N TYR A 243 25.06 -1.82 -8.61
CA TYR A 243 24.60 -2.62 -7.47
C TYR A 243 24.99 -1.99 -6.13
N MET A 244 24.33 -2.44 -5.07
CA MET A 244 24.63 -2.07 -3.68
C MET A 244 25.36 -3.20 -2.96
N ILE A 245 26.16 -2.83 -1.97
CA ILE A 245 26.91 -3.75 -1.12
C ILE A 245 26.51 -3.44 0.32
N ALA A 246 25.83 -4.37 0.96
CA ALA A 246 25.39 -4.23 2.32
C ALA A 246 26.53 -4.68 3.25
N VAL A 247 27.24 -3.70 3.83
CA VAL A 247 28.48 -3.92 4.57
C VAL A 247 28.23 -3.91 6.08
N ILE A 248 28.76 -4.91 6.77
CA ILE A 248 28.74 -5.08 8.22
C ILE A 248 30.15 -4.80 8.75
N PRO A 249 30.38 -3.72 9.51
CA PRO A 249 31.72 -3.35 9.97
C PRO A 249 32.40 -4.34 10.91
N VAL A 250 31.64 -5.14 11.66
CA VAL A 250 32.16 -6.10 12.64
C VAL A 250 31.57 -7.47 12.42
N TYR A 251 32.44 -8.44 12.10
CA TYR A 251 32.10 -9.85 12.08
C TYR A 251 32.35 -10.46 13.46
N LYS A 252 31.38 -11.18 14.01
CA LYS A 252 31.54 -11.97 15.23
C LYS A 252 31.41 -13.44 14.87
N ASN A 253 32.47 -14.21 15.10
CA ASN A 253 32.45 -15.65 14.86
C ASN A 253 31.43 -16.31 15.83
N PRO A 254 30.45 -17.09 15.33
CA PRO A 254 29.38 -17.62 16.17
C PRO A 254 29.84 -18.73 17.12
N GLU A 255 30.90 -19.47 16.78
CA GLU A 255 31.42 -20.57 17.59
C GLU A 255 32.34 -20.10 18.70
N THR A 256 33.21 -19.12 18.39
CA THR A 256 34.27 -18.68 19.30
C THR A 256 33.98 -17.34 19.97
N GLY A 257 32.99 -16.60 19.48
CA GLY A 257 32.66 -15.24 19.93
C GLY A 257 33.70 -14.18 19.57
N LYS A 258 34.78 -14.54 18.87
CA LYS A 258 35.84 -13.61 18.47
C LYS A 258 35.35 -12.64 17.41
N GLU A 259 35.78 -11.40 17.53
CA GLU A 259 35.42 -10.31 16.62
C GLU A 259 36.56 -10.00 15.66
N VAL A 260 36.20 -9.69 14.42
CA VAL A 260 37.09 -9.15 13.40
C VAL A 260 36.47 -7.85 12.93
N HIS A 261 37.24 -6.76 13.00
CA HIS A 261 36.78 -5.45 12.56
C HIS A 261 37.24 -5.18 11.12
N MET A 262 36.45 -4.40 10.37
CA MET A 262 36.77 -4.05 8.98
C MET A 262 38.17 -3.46 8.78
N PRO A 263 38.71 -2.58 9.66
CA PRO A 263 40.07 -2.08 9.51
C PRO A 263 41.15 -3.17 9.56
N ASP A 264 40.88 -4.29 10.24
CA ASP A 264 41.81 -5.42 10.36
C ASP A 264 41.78 -6.32 9.11
N ALA A 265 40.68 -6.33 8.37
CA ALA A 265 40.48 -7.13 7.16
C ALA A 265 40.92 -6.39 5.88
N ARG A 266 42.23 -6.15 5.76
CA ARG A 266 42.80 -5.35 4.65
C ARG A 266 42.39 -5.80 3.25
N GLU A 267 42.33 -7.09 2.99
CA GLU A 267 41.93 -7.62 1.67
C GLU A 267 40.45 -7.36 1.38
N ILE A 268 39.59 -7.39 2.41
CA ILE A 268 38.19 -6.98 2.28
C ILE A 268 38.08 -5.48 1.98
N VAL A 269 38.86 -4.63 2.68
CA VAL A 269 38.84 -3.18 2.40
C VAL A 269 39.28 -2.91 0.95
N LYS A 270 40.30 -3.60 0.46
CA LYS A 270 40.75 -3.47 -0.94
C LYS A 270 39.67 -3.89 -1.93
N VAL A 271 39.05 -5.05 -1.75
CA VAL A 271 38.00 -5.50 -2.69
C VAL A 271 36.77 -4.60 -2.61
N LEU A 272 36.38 -4.10 -1.44
CA LEU A 272 35.25 -3.17 -1.32
C LEU A 272 35.52 -1.87 -2.09
N ARG A 273 36.74 -1.32 -2.02
CA ARG A 273 37.13 -0.17 -2.84
C ARG A 273 37.10 -0.50 -4.33
N TYR A 274 37.62 -1.67 -4.71
CA TYR A 274 37.56 -2.16 -6.09
C TYR A 274 36.11 -2.24 -6.58
N MET A 275 35.21 -2.83 -5.80
CA MET A 275 33.78 -2.92 -6.12
C MET A 275 33.15 -1.53 -6.29
N GLN A 276 33.52 -0.54 -5.46
CA GLN A 276 33.03 0.83 -5.62
C GLN A 276 33.48 1.48 -6.93
N GLU A 277 34.73 1.27 -7.32
CA GLU A 277 35.27 1.72 -8.61
C GLU A 277 34.57 1.02 -9.81
N HIS A 278 33.89 -0.11 -9.59
CA HIS A 278 33.24 -0.94 -10.60
C HIS A 278 31.70 -0.95 -10.46
N GLY A 279 31.10 0.16 -10.02
CA GLY A 279 29.64 0.35 -10.03
C GLY A 279 28.91 -0.10 -8.75
N GLY A 280 29.65 -0.53 -7.73
CA GLY A 280 29.13 -0.84 -6.41
C GLY A 280 28.93 0.41 -5.54
N SER A 281 27.85 0.44 -4.76
CA SER A 281 27.62 1.46 -3.72
C SER A 281 27.56 0.81 -2.36
N ILE A 282 28.35 1.30 -1.40
CA ILE A 282 28.35 0.76 -0.04
C ILE A 282 27.16 1.32 0.75
N VAL A 283 26.38 0.42 1.34
CA VAL A 283 25.28 0.72 2.26
C VAL A 283 25.56 -0.02 3.57
N MET A 284 25.32 0.63 4.71
CA MET A 284 25.57 -0.01 6.01
C MET A 284 24.46 -1.01 6.33
N HIS A 285 24.82 -2.26 6.61
CA HIS A 285 23.89 -3.31 7.05
C HIS A 285 23.88 -3.43 8.59
N GLY A 286 23.86 -2.29 9.28
CA GLY A 286 24.08 -2.21 10.73
C GLY A 286 25.55 -2.39 11.14
N TYR A 287 25.84 -2.21 12.43
CA TYR A 287 27.22 -2.30 12.95
C TYR A 287 27.73 -3.75 13.08
N ARG A 288 26.82 -4.66 13.45
CA ARG A 288 27.02 -6.10 13.61
C ARG A 288 25.80 -6.80 13.03
N HIS A 289 25.99 -8.00 12.49
CA HIS A 289 24.86 -8.87 12.19
C HIS A 289 24.17 -9.23 13.50
N GLN A 290 22.88 -8.95 13.63
CA GLN A 290 22.05 -9.54 14.69
C GLN A 290 21.47 -10.84 14.10
N LEU A 291 21.81 -11.97 14.70
CA LEU A 291 21.08 -13.22 14.52
C LEU A 291 19.94 -13.25 15.53
#